data_AF-A0A6P6DBD0-F1
#
_entry.id   AF-A0A6P6DBD0-F1
#
_cell.length_a   1.000
_cell.length_b   1.000
_cell.length_c   1.000
_cell.angle_alpha   90.00
_cell.angle_beta   90.00
_cell.angle_gamma   90.00
#
_symmetry.space_group_name_H-M   'P 1'
#
loop_
_entity.id
_entity.type
_entity.pdbx_description
1 polymer ?
#
loop_
_entity_poly.entity_id
_entity_poly.type
_entity_poly.pdbx_seq_one_letter_code
_entity_poly.pdbx_strand_id
1 'polypeptide(L)'
;MRWQQLSPTGAMPAGCAAHSAAAVGKHVYVFGGMTATGALDTMYRYHTEKQHWTLLKFDTRLPPGRLDHCMCIIPWPVTSAEKDSESVTWNCEAEEGDSNDKVTQRGDLHEECQADTLLCFVFGGMNTEGDIYDDCIVTVVD
;
A
#
# COMPACT_ATOMS: atom_id res chain seq x y z
N MET A 1 -19.97 -11.96 -19.53
CA MET A 1 -18.86 -12.45 -18.68
C MET A 1 -18.37 -13.77 -19.25
N ARG A 2 -17.05 -13.97 -19.41
CA ARG A 2 -16.46 -15.24 -19.84
C ARG A 2 -15.21 -15.52 -19.02
N TRP A 3 -14.96 -16.79 -18.72
CA TRP A 3 -13.69 -17.21 -18.14
C TRP A 3 -12.59 -17.15 -19.20
N GLN A 4 -11.40 -16.73 -18.78
CA GLN A 4 -10.21 -16.73 -19.60
C GLN A 4 -9.01 -17.15 -18.75
N GLN A 5 -8.26 -18.13 -19.24
CA GLN A 5 -6.94 -18.43 -18.70
C GLN A 5 -5.95 -17.39 -19.20
N LEU A 6 -5.21 -16.78 -18.27
CA LEU A 6 -4.17 -15.80 -18.58
C LEU A 6 -2.85 -16.53 -18.83
N SER A 7 -1.99 -15.95 -19.67
CA SER A 7 -0.62 -16.41 -19.93
C SER A 7 0.39 -15.33 -19.54
N PRO A 8 0.51 -15.02 -18.24
CA PRO A 8 1.33 -13.92 -17.77
C PRO A 8 2.82 -14.23 -17.88
N THR A 9 3.63 -13.17 -17.88
CA THR A 9 5.10 -13.25 -17.85
C THR A 9 5.64 -13.04 -16.44
N GLY A 10 6.95 -13.22 -16.24
CA GLY A 10 7.62 -12.91 -14.96
C GLY A 10 7.69 -14.09 -13.99
N ALA A 11 7.77 -13.77 -12.70
CA ALA A 11 7.95 -14.75 -11.62
C ALA A 11 6.59 -15.32 -11.19
N MET A 12 6.13 -16.36 -11.89
CA MET A 12 4.83 -16.99 -11.61
C MET A 12 4.81 -17.65 -10.21
N PRO A 13 3.77 -17.41 -9.38
CA PRO A 13 3.60 -18.11 -8.11
C PRO A 13 3.46 -19.62 -8.32
N ALA A 14 3.92 -20.41 -7.35
CA ALA A 14 3.62 -21.83 -7.32
C ALA A 14 2.12 -22.06 -7.11
N GLY A 15 1.61 -23.21 -7.58
CA GLY A 15 0.25 -23.62 -7.27
C GLY A 15 0.07 -23.77 -5.75
N CYS A 16 -0.88 -23.04 -5.17
CA CYS A 16 -1.15 -23.01 -3.74
C CYS A 16 -2.65 -22.93 -3.43
N ALA A 17 -3.01 -23.30 -2.20
CA ALA A 17 -4.35 -23.14 -1.64
C ALA A 17 -4.31 -22.22 -0.40
N ALA A 18 -5.48 -21.75 0.06
CA ALA A 18 -5.62 -20.99 1.31
C ALA A 18 -4.75 -19.71 1.42
N HIS A 19 -4.36 -19.13 0.27
CA HIS A 19 -3.70 -17.83 0.21
C HIS A 19 -4.72 -16.70 0.32
N SER A 20 -4.25 -15.49 0.67
CA SER A 20 -5.05 -14.27 0.53
C SER A 20 -4.61 -13.45 -0.66
N ALA A 21 -5.56 -12.70 -1.23
CA ALA A 21 -5.31 -11.76 -2.30
C ALA A 21 -6.04 -10.42 -2.07
N ALA A 22 -5.41 -9.32 -2.45
CA ALA A 22 -6.00 -7.98 -2.42
C ALA A 22 -5.61 -7.21 -3.69
N ALA A 23 -6.57 -6.47 -4.25
CA ALA A 23 -6.36 -5.67 -5.46
C ALA A 23 -6.40 -4.18 -5.13
N VAL A 24 -5.45 -3.41 -5.68
CA VAL A 24 -5.40 -1.95 -5.56
C VAL A 24 -4.79 -1.37 -6.84
N GLY A 25 -5.44 -0.37 -7.42
CA GLY A 25 -5.03 0.24 -8.68
C GLY A 25 -4.87 -0.80 -9.80
N LYS A 26 -3.65 -0.90 -10.34
CA LYS A 26 -3.28 -1.82 -11.44
C LYS A 26 -2.64 -3.12 -10.94
N HIS A 27 -2.68 -3.37 -9.64
CA HIS A 27 -1.96 -4.44 -9.00
C HIS A 27 -2.89 -5.40 -8.25
N VAL A 28 -2.58 -6.68 -8.31
CA VAL A 28 -3.13 -7.71 -7.43
C VAL A 28 -1.99 -8.30 -6.62
N TYR A 29 -2.12 -8.28 -5.30
CA TYR A 29 -1.16 -8.84 -4.37
C TYR A 29 -1.68 -10.19 -3.89
N VAL A 30 -0.78 -11.17 -3.80
CA VAL A 30 -1.06 -12.50 -3.27
C VAL A 30 -0.01 -12.83 -2.23
N PHE A 31 -0.44 -13.25 -1.05
CA PHE A 31 0.46 -13.60 0.04
C PHE A 31 0.08 -14.94 0.68
N GLY A 32 1.12 -15.69 1.05
CA GLY A 32 1.03 -16.93 1.81
C GLY A 32 0.26 -18.04 1.10
N GLY A 33 -0.53 -18.76 1.89
CA GLY A 33 -1.17 -20.01 1.49
C GLY A 33 -0.31 -21.22 1.80
N MET A 34 -0.65 -22.36 1.18
CA MET A 34 0.08 -23.61 1.37
C MET A 34 0.31 -24.34 0.06
N THR A 35 1.40 -25.10 0.01
CA THR A 35 1.62 -26.14 -0.99
C THR A 35 1.70 -27.50 -0.30
N ALA A 36 1.99 -28.55 -1.06
CA ALA A 36 2.29 -29.87 -0.49
C ALA A 36 3.52 -29.87 0.44
N THR A 37 4.37 -28.85 0.39
CA THR A 37 5.61 -28.78 1.20
C THR A 37 5.48 -27.95 2.47
N GLY A 38 4.34 -27.28 2.69
CA GLY A 38 4.13 -26.45 3.88
C GLY A 38 3.45 -25.12 3.59
N ALA A 39 3.33 -24.32 4.65
CA ALA A 39 2.86 -22.95 4.58
C ALA A 39 3.87 -22.03 3.85
N LEU A 40 3.37 -21.08 3.07
CA LEU A 40 4.16 -20.13 2.30
C LEU A 40 4.25 -18.78 3.02
N ASP A 41 5.41 -18.14 2.91
CA ASP A 41 5.72 -16.78 3.38
C ASP A 41 6.02 -15.81 2.21
N THR A 42 5.78 -16.25 0.98
CA THR A 42 6.08 -15.46 -0.22
C THR A 42 4.93 -14.50 -0.57
N MET A 43 5.28 -13.29 -1.02
CA MET A 43 4.33 -12.33 -1.59
C MET A 43 4.62 -12.07 -3.06
N TYR A 44 3.58 -12.07 -3.88
CA TYR A 44 3.66 -11.78 -5.30
C TYR A 44 2.77 -10.58 -5.65
N ARG A 45 3.22 -9.79 -6.62
CA ARG A 45 2.44 -8.71 -7.24
C ARG A 45 2.20 -9.04 -8.71
N TYR A 46 0.95 -8.96 -9.13
CA TYR A 46 0.54 -9.06 -10.52
C TYR A 46 0.15 -7.70 -11.06
N HIS A 47 0.80 -7.26 -12.14
CA HIS A 47 0.40 -6.05 -12.85
C HIS A 47 -0.64 -6.40 -13.92
N THR A 48 -1.86 -5.88 -13.78
CA THR A 48 -3.03 -6.29 -14.59
C THR A 48 -2.90 -5.90 -16.06
N GLU A 49 -2.39 -4.71 -16.35
CA GLU A 49 -2.19 -4.26 -17.75
C GLU A 49 -1.00 -4.95 -18.44
N LYS A 50 0.14 -5.08 -17.73
CA LYS A 50 1.35 -5.71 -18.28
C LYS A 50 1.29 -7.23 -18.28
N GLN A 51 0.31 -7.80 -17.57
CA GLN A 51 0.18 -9.24 -17.34
C GLN A 51 1.50 -9.87 -16.87
N HIS A 52 2.08 -9.28 -15.82
CA HIS A 52 3.41 -9.63 -15.34
C HIS A 52 3.40 -9.88 -13.83
N TRP A 53 3.96 -11.01 -13.42
CA TRP A 53 4.15 -11.36 -12.02
C TRP A 53 5.54 -10.94 -11.53
N THR A 54 5.59 -10.38 -10.34
CA THR A 54 6.82 -10.03 -9.63
C THR A 54 6.80 -10.67 -8.26
N LEU A 55 7.85 -11.41 -7.91
CA LEU A 55 8.10 -11.83 -6.53
C LEU A 55 8.61 -10.62 -5.74
N LEU A 56 7.88 -10.23 -4.70
CA LEU A 56 8.31 -9.15 -3.82
C LEU A 56 9.34 -9.66 -2.82
N LYS A 57 10.33 -8.82 -2.52
CA LYS A 57 11.39 -9.10 -1.55
C LYS A 57 11.35 -8.04 -0.47
N PHE A 58 11.43 -8.49 0.78
CA PHE A 58 11.44 -7.62 1.96
C PHE A 58 12.78 -7.78 2.68
N ASP A 59 13.30 -6.70 3.23
CA ASP A 59 14.58 -6.69 3.93
C ASP A 59 14.49 -7.33 5.34
N THR A 60 13.27 -7.55 5.83
CA THR A 60 12.98 -8.10 7.16
C THR A 60 12.55 -9.57 7.10
N ARG A 61 12.99 -10.37 8.08
CA ARG A 61 12.67 -11.82 8.19
C ARG A 61 11.25 -12.14 8.70
N LEU A 62 10.27 -11.29 8.43
CA LEU A 62 8.87 -11.50 8.80
C LEU A 62 8.01 -11.35 7.55
N PRO A 63 6.88 -12.06 7.44
CA PRO A 63 6.30 -12.99 8.43
C PRO A 63 6.60 -14.49 8.19
N PRO A 64 6.37 -15.36 9.20
CA PRO A 64 6.33 -16.81 8.99
C PRO A 64 5.28 -17.23 7.97
N GLY A 65 5.50 -18.39 7.35
CA GLY A 65 4.57 -18.94 6.39
C GLY A 65 3.20 -19.20 7.01
N ARG A 66 2.14 -18.77 6.31
CA ARG A 66 0.77 -18.85 6.83
C ARG A 66 -0.28 -19.07 5.76
N LEU A 67 -1.30 -19.82 6.11
CA LEU A 67 -2.50 -20.13 5.32
C LEU A 67 -3.77 -19.75 6.13
N ASP A 68 -4.92 -19.69 5.47
CA ASP A 68 -6.22 -19.36 6.08
C ASP A 68 -6.23 -18.02 6.86
N HIS A 69 -5.35 -17.11 6.49
CA HIS A 69 -5.31 -15.74 6.98
C HIS A 69 -6.23 -14.84 6.13
N CYS A 70 -6.43 -13.59 6.57
CA CYS A 70 -7.02 -12.55 5.72
C CYS A 70 -6.02 -11.42 5.43
N MET A 71 -6.25 -10.70 4.33
CA MET A 71 -5.39 -9.59 3.90
C MET A 71 -6.24 -8.43 3.40
N CYS A 72 -5.81 -7.19 3.68
CA CYS A 72 -6.38 -5.99 3.08
C CYS A 72 -5.27 -4.95 2.79
N ILE A 73 -5.54 -4.05 1.84
CA ILE A 73 -4.64 -2.95 1.51
C ILE A 73 -5.39 -1.64 1.67
N ILE A 74 -4.82 -0.69 2.40
CA ILE A 74 -5.38 0.63 2.62
C ILE A 74 -4.40 1.73 2.19
N PRO A 75 -4.89 2.84 1.59
CA PRO A 75 -4.12 4.06 1.48
C PRO A 75 -3.88 4.68 2.86
N TRP A 76 -2.64 5.05 3.13
CA TRP A 76 -2.22 5.74 4.34
C TRP A 76 -1.70 7.14 3.96
N PRO A 77 -2.40 8.21 4.38
CA PRO A 77 -1.95 9.57 4.13
C PRO A 77 -0.66 9.82 4.89
N VAL A 78 0.42 10.12 4.18
CA VAL A 78 1.64 10.62 4.81
C VAL A 78 1.45 12.11 5.00
N THR A 79 1.01 12.54 6.19
CA THR A 79 1.07 13.97 6.51
C THR A 79 2.54 14.35 6.64
N SER A 80 3.01 15.21 5.74
CA SER A 80 4.24 15.95 5.96
C SER A 80 4.01 16.80 7.20
N ALA A 81 4.61 16.41 8.33
CA ALA A 81 4.62 17.23 9.52
C ALA A 81 5.50 18.46 9.24
N GLU A 82 4.92 19.51 8.66
CA GLU A 82 5.54 20.83 8.60
C GLU A 82 4.90 21.78 9.63
N LYS A 83 5.68 22.02 10.70
CA LYS A 83 5.82 23.27 11.46
C LYS A 83 4.56 23.90 12.07
N ASP A 84 4.13 23.38 13.21
CA ASP A 84 3.55 24.24 14.27
C ASP A 84 4.67 25.02 14.96
N SER A 85 5.17 26.05 14.29
CA SER A 85 5.92 27.14 14.93
C SER A 85 5.61 28.44 14.19
N GLU A 86 4.35 28.85 14.21
CA GLU A 86 4.02 30.25 14.05
C GLU A 86 3.78 30.87 15.42
N SER A 87 4.81 31.59 15.83
CA SER A 87 4.77 32.63 16.84
C SER A 87 3.56 33.54 16.64
N VAL A 88 2.84 33.72 17.74
CA VAL A 88 1.87 34.80 17.97
C VAL A 88 2.43 36.13 17.47
N THR A 89 1.75 36.75 16.51
CA THR A 89 1.76 38.21 16.32
C THR A 89 0.32 38.68 16.28
N TRP A 90 -0.12 39.27 17.39
CA TRP A 90 -1.34 40.07 17.47
C TRP A 90 -1.14 41.33 16.64
N ASN A 91 -1.95 41.53 15.61
CA ASN A 91 -2.07 42.83 14.97
C ASN A 91 -3.44 43.42 15.33
N CYS A 92 -3.42 44.50 16.11
CA CYS A 92 -4.57 45.36 16.35
C CYS A 92 -4.83 46.23 15.11
N GLU A 93 -6.09 46.37 14.72
CA GLU A 93 -6.52 47.21 13.61
C GLU A 93 -6.44 48.71 13.96
N ALA A 94 -5.98 49.51 12.99
CA ALA A 94 -6.68 50.67 12.40
C ALA A 94 -5.66 51.71 11.87
N GLU A 95 -5.77 52.07 10.59
CA GLU A 95 -5.97 53.44 10.08
C GLU A 95 -5.69 53.50 8.56
N GLU A 96 -6.38 54.44 7.92
CA GLU A 96 -6.71 54.58 6.49
C GLU A 96 -5.55 54.80 5.49
N GLY A 97 -5.84 54.58 4.19
CA GLY A 97 -5.28 55.41 3.12
C GLY A 97 -4.90 54.75 1.78
N ASP A 98 -5.76 54.97 0.78
CA ASP A 98 -5.50 55.28 -0.64
C ASP A 98 -4.80 54.29 -1.62
N SER A 99 -5.36 54.35 -2.84
CA SER A 99 -5.16 53.68 -4.13
C SER A 99 -3.73 53.28 -4.59
N ASN A 100 -3.62 52.11 -5.26
CA ASN A 100 -3.20 51.99 -6.69
C ASN A 100 -3.21 50.53 -7.20
N ASP A 101 -3.52 50.36 -8.50
CA ASP A 101 -3.49 49.11 -9.27
C ASP A 101 -2.12 48.41 -9.29
N LYS A 102 -2.06 47.10 -9.00
CA LYS A 102 -1.08 46.17 -9.58
C LYS A 102 -1.61 44.75 -9.70
N VAL A 103 -1.94 44.37 -10.93
CA VAL A 103 -1.99 42.98 -11.41
C VAL A 103 -0.68 42.29 -11.08
N THR A 104 -0.73 41.23 -10.28
CA THR A 104 0.40 40.31 -10.08
C THR A 104 -0.11 38.89 -10.30
N GLN A 105 0.31 38.29 -11.42
CA GLN A 105 0.23 36.84 -11.63
C GLN A 105 0.97 36.14 -10.49
N ARG A 106 0.33 35.19 -9.82
CA ARG A 106 1.00 34.36 -8.82
C ARG A 106 0.45 32.94 -8.83
N GLY A 107 1.27 32.06 -9.39
CA GLY A 107 1.45 30.68 -8.95
C GLY A 107 0.43 29.68 -9.49
N ASP A 108 0.81 28.98 -10.55
CA ASP A 108 0.41 27.58 -10.71
C ASP A 108 0.78 26.86 -9.40
N LEU A 109 -0.23 26.58 -8.57
CA LEU A 109 -0.09 25.64 -7.48
C LEU A 109 0.09 24.28 -8.14
N HIS A 110 1.35 23.87 -8.23
CA HIS A 110 1.70 22.48 -8.45
C HIS A 110 1.07 21.71 -7.28
N GLU A 111 -0.09 21.09 -7.52
CA GLU A 111 -0.59 20.03 -6.66
C GLU A 111 0.48 18.94 -6.71
N GLU A 112 1.42 18.96 -5.78
CA GLU A 112 2.22 17.79 -5.48
C GLU A 112 1.21 16.73 -5.03
N CYS A 113 0.86 15.85 -5.96
CA CYS A 113 0.00 14.71 -5.71
C CYS A 113 0.76 13.82 -4.71
N GLN A 114 0.51 14.07 -3.42
CA GLN A 114 1.10 13.31 -2.34
C GLN A 114 0.57 11.89 -2.50
N ALA A 115 1.41 11.00 -3.05
CA ALA A 115 1.01 9.64 -3.32
C ALA A 115 0.78 8.96 -1.97
N ASP A 116 -0.44 8.47 -1.75
CA ASP A 116 -0.75 7.68 -0.56
C ASP A 116 0.20 6.49 -0.47
N THR A 117 0.77 6.27 0.71
CA THR A 117 1.51 5.04 0.98
C THR A 117 0.52 3.90 1.14
N LEU A 118 0.69 2.80 0.41
CA LEU A 118 -0.22 1.66 0.56
C LEU A 118 0.28 0.75 1.68
N LEU A 119 -0.55 0.53 2.68
CA LEU A 119 -0.29 -0.41 3.77
C LEU A 119 -1.07 -1.70 3.54
N CYS A 120 -0.35 -2.82 3.49
CA CYS A 120 -0.91 -4.16 3.38
C CYS A 120 -0.91 -4.82 4.76
N PHE A 121 -2.10 -5.06 5.29
CA PHE A 121 -2.32 -5.75 6.56
C PHE A 121 -2.61 -7.23 6.31
N VAL A 122 -2.02 -8.09 7.12
CA VAL A 122 -2.33 -9.52 7.17
C VAL A 122 -2.70 -9.88 8.61
N PHE A 123 -3.85 -10.52 8.79
CA PHE A 123 -4.36 -10.88 10.10
C PHE A 123 -4.55 -12.39 10.23
N GLY A 124 -4.01 -12.93 11.31
CA GLY A 124 -4.14 -14.31 11.74
C GLY A 124 -3.62 -15.35 10.75
N GLY A 125 -4.38 -16.43 10.62
CA GLY A 125 -4.02 -17.64 9.88
C GLY A 125 -3.32 -18.67 10.75
N MET A 126 -2.75 -19.69 10.11
CA MET A 126 -2.02 -20.76 10.79
C MET A 126 -0.90 -21.31 9.89
N ASN A 127 -0.02 -22.15 10.43
CA ASN A 127 0.91 -22.96 9.65
C ASN A 127 0.38 -24.40 9.41
N THR A 128 1.17 -25.23 8.74
CA THR A 128 0.80 -26.62 8.44
C THR A 128 0.96 -27.57 9.63
N GLU A 129 1.62 -27.11 10.69
CA GLU A 129 1.83 -27.83 11.94
C GLU A 129 0.66 -27.65 12.92
N GLY A 130 -0.25 -26.71 12.64
CA GLY A 130 -1.42 -26.42 13.46
C GLY A 130 -1.28 -25.22 14.38
N ASP A 131 -0.16 -24.50 14.33
CA ASP A 131 0.03 -23.28 15.12
C ASP A 131 -0.82 -22.15 14.53
N ILE A 132 -1.72 -21.61 15.36
CA ILE A 132 -2.58 -20.49 15.01
C ILE A 132 -1.86 -19.19 15.34
N TYR A 133 -1.83 -18.27 14.38
CA TYR A 133 -1.34 -16.92 14.57
C TYR A 133 -2.49 -16.02 15.04
N ASP A 134 -2.31 -15.36 16.17
CA ASP A 134 -3.21 -14.33 16.72
C ASP A 134 -2.51 -12.96 16.64
N ASP A 135 -1.97 -12.65 15.46
CA ASP A 135 -1.23 -11.43 15.18
C ASP A 135 -1.85 -10.64 14.01
N CYS A 136 -1.48 -9.36 13.94
CA CYS A 136 -1.74 -8.48 12.80
C CYS A 136 -0.41 -7.87 12.38
N ILE A 137 0.01 -8.16 11.16
CA ILE A 137 1.26 -7.65 10.60
C ILE A 137 0.96 -6.67 9.46
N VAL A 138 1.89 -5.75 9.23
CA VAL A 138 1.75 -4.73 8.20
C VAL A 138 3.05 -4.56 7.43
N THR A 139 2.94 -4.36 6.12
CA THR A 139 4.03 -3.94 5.26
C THR A 139 3.59 -2.82 4.33
N VAL A 140 4.54 -2.01 3.88
CA VAL A 140 4.32 -1.07 2.78
C VAL A 140 4.38 -1.83 1.44
N VAL A 141 3.51 -1.45 0.50
CA VAL A 141 3.50 -1.94 -0.89
C VAL A 141 3.40 -0.76 -1.88
N ASP A 142 3.81 -0.96 -3.13
CA ASP A 142 3.92 0.05 -4.18
C ASP A 142 3.06 -0.24 -5.44
#